data_AF-A0A7C7GL24-F1
#
_entry.id   AF-A0A7C7GL24-F1
#
_cell.length_a   1.000
_cell.length_b   1.000
_cell.length_c   1.000
_cell.angle_alpha   90.00
_cell.angle_beta   90.00
_cell.angle_gamma   90.00
#
_symmetry.space_group_name_H-M   'P 1'
#
loop_
_entity.id
_entity.type
_entity.pdbx_description
1 polymer ?
#
loop_
_entity_poly.entity_id
_entity_poly.type
_entity_poly.pdbx_seq_one_letter_code
_entity_poly.pdbx_strand_id
1 'polypeptide(L)'
;MSRILIAVLNWGLGHASRTLPIIEGALDLGWEVDVASAGDSLVWLKRRLKERGDDMSRVAFFEKPGRVIEYNERGTMLKIAAQTPGLILSIIEEQKWTAKHVKDREVTRIFSDNCYGVFHPDVRSILMTHILRLPVAKILRPFAQISLRFMAGRFSEVWVPDVSPGPKSISGELTSKEIHRKTTFVGILSRFDINDATK
;
A
#
# COMPACT_ATOMS: atom_id res chain seq x y z
N MET A 1 -23.71 -6.88 -0.78
CA MET A 1 -22.65 -6.55 -1.75
C MET A 1 -21.49 -5.93 -0.99
N SER A 2 -20.24 -6.28 -1.27
CA SER A 2 -19.10 -5.77 -0.50
C SER A 2 -18.48 -4.56 -1.18
N ARG A 3 -18.19 -3.50 -0.42
CA ARG A 3 -17.36 -2.37 -0.85
C ARG A 3 -15.98 -2.46 -0.23
N ILE A 4 -14.94 -2.31 -1.06
CA ILE A 4 -13.53 -2.25 -0.65
C ILE A 4 -12.94 -0.88 -0.94
N LEU A 5 -12.18 -0.36 0.02
CA LEU A 5 -11.28 0.78 -0.18
C LEU A 5 -9.89 0.26 -0.49
N ILE A 6 -9.34 0.61 -1.65
CA ILE A 6 -7.98 0.26 -2.07
C ILE A 6 -7.16 1.54 -2.14
N ALA A 7 -6.30 1.75 -1.14
CA ALA A 7 -5.40 2.90 -1.09
C ALA A 7 -4.03 2.58 -1.70
N VAL A 8 -3.55 3.48 -2.56
CA VAL A 8 -2.31 3.32 -3.32
C VAL A 8 -1.39 4.50 -3.06
N LEU A 9 -0.16 4.22 -2.62
CA LEU A 9 0.87 5.22 -2.41
C LEU A 9 1.28 5.87 -3.74
N ASN A 10 1.36 7.21 -3.78
CA ASN A 10 1.80 7.94 -4.97
C ASN A 10 3.28 8.37 -4.88
N TRP A 11 4.19 7.40 -4.86
CA TRP A 11 5.65 7.64 -4.96
C TRP A 11 6.22 7.08 -6.28
N GLY A 12 5.40 7.12 -7.33
CA GLY A 12 5.69 6.58 -8.66
C GLY A 12 4.80 5.41 -9.05
N LEU A 13 4.80 5.09 -10.35
CA LEU A 13 3.88 4.11 -10.95
C LEU A 13 4.09 2.65 -10.51
N GLY A 14 5.17 2.35 -9.79
CA GLY A 14 5.42 0.99 -9.25
C GLY A 14 4.31 0.53 -8.30
N HIS A 15 3.83 1.43 -7.43
CA HIS A 15 2.73 1.14 -6.51
C HIS A 15 1.39 0.97 -7.24
N ALA A 16 1.12 1.83 -8.23
CA ALA A 16 -0.08 1.75 -9.06
C ALA A 16 -0.12 0.43 -9.86
N SER A 17 0.96 0.11 -10.55
CA SER A 17 1.02 -1.07 -11.42
C SER A 17 0.96 -2.39 -10.65
N ARG A 18 1.59 -2.50 -9.48
CA ARG A 18 1.54 -3.72 -8.66
C ARG A 18 0.22 -3.92 -7.92
N THR A 19 -0.50 -2.83 -7.63
CA THR A 19 -1.79 -2.89 -6.94
C THR A 19 -2.95 -3.08 -7.91
N LEU A 20 -2.76 -2.80 -9.20
CA LEU A 20 -3.77 -2.98 -10.23
C LEU A 20 -4.41 -4.39 -10.23
N PRO A 21 -3.66 -5.51 -10.15
CA PRO A 21 -4.28 -6.85 -10.09
C PRO A 21 -5.20 -7.06 -8.88
N ILE A 22 -4.95 -6.35 -7.76
CA ILE A 22 -5.82 -6.39 -6.58
C ILE A 22 -7.13 -5.67 -6.85
N ILE A 23 -7.07 -4.54 -7.57
CA ILE A 23 -8.27 -3.78 -7.98
C ILE A 23 -9.11 -4.60 -8.96
N GLU A 24 -8.47 -5.16 -9.99
CA GLU A 24 -9.12 -5.99 -11.01
C GLU A 24 -9.76 -7.24 -10.37
N GLY A 25 -9.03 -7.94 -9.49
CA GLY A 25 -9.57 -9.10 -8.78
C GLY A 25 -10.78 -8.76 -7.89
N ALA A 26 -10.82 -7.59 -7.26
CA ALA A 26 -11.99 -7.17 -6.49
C ALA A 26 -13.21 -6.91 -7.39
N LEU A 27 -13.00 -6.33 -8.58
CA LEU A 27 -14.06 -6.09 -9.56
C LEU A 27 -14.61 -7.40 -10.15
N ASP A 28 -13.72 -8.37 -10.39
CA ASP A 28 -14.06 -9.71 -10.89
C ASP A 28 -14.87 -10.50 -9.86
N LEU A 29 -14.64 -10.28 -8.56
CA LEU A 29 -15.46 -10.80 -7.47
C LEU A 29 -16.81 -10.10 -7.32
N GLY A 30 -17.12 -9.11 -8.16
CA GLY A 30 -18.38 -8.37 -8.13
C GLY A 30 -18.46 -7.30 -7.05
N TRP A 31 -17.32 -6.87 -6.48
CA TRP A 31 -17.31 -5.85 -5.42
C TRP A 31 -17.40 -4.43 -6.00
N GLU A 32 -17.81 -3.50 -5.16
CA GLU A 32 -17.64 -2.07 -5.41
C GLU A 32 -16.27 -1.63 -4.90
N VAL A 33 -15.54 -0.86 -5.70
CA VAL A 33 -14.16 -0.50 -5.42
C VAL A 33 -14.00 1.02 -5.35
N ASP A 34 -13.62 1.50 -4.18
CA ASP A 34 -13.15 2.87 -3.98
C ASP A 34 -11.61 2.87 -4.08
N VAL A 35 -11.06 3.45 -5.15
CA VAL A 35 -9.61 3.61 -5.36
C VAL A 35 -9.17 4.96 -4.79
N ALA A 36 -8.26 4.96 -3.84
CA ALA A 36 -7.76 6.17 -3.19
C ALA A 36 -6.26 6.36 -3.41
N SER A 37 -5.86 7.42 -4.09
CA SER A 37 -4.46 7.73 -4.37
C SER A 37 -4.28 9.24 -4.57
N ALA A 38 -3.20 9.67 -5.21
CA ALA A 38 -2.97 11.05 -5.61
C ALA A 38 -2.15 11.09 -6.92
N GLY A 39 -2.13 12.24 -7.58
CA GLY A 39 -1.25 12.53 -8.73
C GLY A 39 -1.24 11.45 -9.82
N ASP A 40 -0.05 11.18 -10.36
CA ASP A 40 0.15 10.28 -11.50
C ASP A 40 -0.37 8.86 -11.25
N SER A 41 -0.25 8.35 -10.02
CA SER A 41 -0.76 7.01 -9.69
C SER A 41 -2.27 6.92 -9.85
N LEU A 42 -3.01 7.93 -9.37
CA LEU A 42 -4.47 7.96 -9.50
C LEU A 42 -4.91 8.11 -10.96
N VAL A 43 -4.25 9.01 -11.70
CA VAL A 43 -4.51 9.23 -13.13
C VAL A 43 -4.26 7.96 -13.93
N TRP A 44 -3.14 7.28 -13.67
CA TRP A 44 -2.76 6.06 -14.37
C TRP A 44 -3.74 4.91 -14.10
N LEU A 45 -4.13 4.69 -12.84
CA LEU A 45 -5.11 3.67 -12.46
C LEU A 45 -6.46 3.90 -13.14
N LYS A 46 -6.94 5.16 -13.10
CA LYS A 46 -8.19 5.54 -13.75
C LYS A 46 -8.17 5.28 -15.25
N ARG A 47 -7.06 5.61 -15.92
CA ARG A 47 -6.90 5.33 -17.36
C ARG A 47 -6.91 3.83 -17.62
N ARG A 48 -6.14 3.06 -16.83
CA ARG A 48 -5.95 1.62 -17.07
C ARG A 48 -7.23 0.80 -16.88
N LEU A 49 -8.03 1.12 -15.85
CA LEU A 49 -9.32 0.44 -15.62
C LEU A 49 -10.33 0.75 -16.73
N LYS A 50 -10.34 1.99 -17.24
CA LYS A 50 -11.15 2.33 -18.42
C LYS A 50 -10.71 1.57 -19.66
N GLU A 51 -9.41 1.45 -19.90
CA GLU A 51 -8.85 0.69 -21.03
C GLU A 51 -9.16 -0.81 -20.96
N ARG A 52 -9.23 -1.39 -19.75
CA ARG A 52 -9.65 -2.78 -19.52
C ARG A 52 -11.13 -3.01 -19.86
N GLY A 53 -11.94 -1.94 -19.91
CA GLY A 53 -13.38 -2.03 -20.15
C GLY A 53 -14.17 -2.36 -18.90
N ASP A 54 -13.63 -2.05 -17.72
CA ASP A 54 -14.32 -2.28 -16.45
C ASP A 54 -15.63 -1.49 -16.34
N ASP A 55 -16.59 -2.07 -15.63
CA ASP A 55 -17.83 -1.40 -15.27
C ASP A 55 -17.53 -0.26 -14.28
N MET A 56 -17.33 0.92 -14.86
CA MET A 56 -16.98 2.13 -14.11
C MET A 56 -18.08 2.57 -13.13
N SER A 57 -19.30 2.01 -13.17
CA SER A 57 -20.32 2.28 -12.16
C SER A 57 -19.96 1.70 -10.78
N ARG A 58 -19.13 0.65 -10.76
CA ARG A 58 -18.65 -0.01 -9.54
C ARG A 58 -17.31 0.52 -9.05
N VAL A 59 -16.71 1.49 -9.75
CA VAL A 59 -15.41 2.07 -9.39
C VAL A 59 -15.54 3.56 -9.12
N ALA A 60 -15.13 4.00 -7.94
CA ALA A 60 -15.01 5.41 -7.61
C ALA A 60 -13.56 5.77 -7.27
N PHE A 61 -13.13 6.98 -7.63
CA PHE A 61 -11.76 7.45 -7.44
C PHE A 61 -11.74 8.63 -6.47
N PHE A 62 -10.83 8.59 -5.51
CA PHE A 62 -10.71 9.59 -4.48
C PHE A 62 -9.27 10.06 -4.35
N GLU A 63 -9.10 11.36 -4.19
CA GLU A 63 -7.85 11.91 -3.68
C GLU A 63 -7.84 11.76 -2.16
N LYS A 64 -6.83 11.06 -1.66
CA LYS A 64 -6.59 10.93 -0.22
C LYS A 64 -5.46 11.88 0.20
N PRO A 65 -5.45 12.35 1.46
CA PRO A 65 -4.29 13.04 2.00
C PRO A 65 -3.05 12.14 1.95
N GLY A 66 -1.89 12.76 1.85
CA GLY A 66 -0.62 12.05 1.70
C GLY A 66 0.49 13.00 1.31
N ARG A 67 1.58 13.05 2.08
CA ARG A 67 2.77 13.80 1.64
C ARG A 67 3.48 13.06 0.51
N VAL A 68 3.81 13.82 -0.53
CA VAL A 68 4.82 13.41 -1.51
C VAL A 68 6.18 13.53 -0.83
N ILE A 69 6.92 12.44 -0.74
CA ILE A 69 8.33 12.51 -0.32
C ILE A 69 9.15 12.88 -1.56
N GLU A 70 9.80 14.04 -1.50
CA GLU A 70 10.78 14.43 -2.51
C GLU A 70 12.07 13.65 -2.28
N TYR A 71 12.32 12.66 -3.15
CA TYR A 71 13.57 11.94 -3.19
C TYR A 71 14.65 12.84 -3.82
N ASN A 72 15.47 13.46 -2.97
CA ASN A 72 16.66 14.16 -3.45
C ASN A 72 17.79 13.15 -3.72
N GLU A 73 18.30 13.14 -4.95
CA GLU A 73 19.30 12.17 -5.47
C GLU A 73 20.62 12.12 -4.69
N ARG A 74 20.88 13.09 -3.78
CA ARG A 74 22.08 13.15 -2.94
C ARG A 74 21.76 13.65 -1.52
N GLY A 75 21.95 12.78 -0.52
CA GLY A 75 22.28 13.21 0.85
C GLY A 75 21.44 12.63 2.01
N THR A 76 22.08 11.71 2.73
CA THR A 76 22.07 11.48 4.19
C THR A 76 20.73 11.15 4.86
N MET A 77 20.73 10.04 5.60
CA MET A 77 19.72 9.61 6.59
C MET A 77 19.09 10.74 7.43
N LEU A 78 19.83 11.83 7.70
CA LEU A 78 19.32 13.03 8.37
C LEU A 78 18.16 13.71 7.63
N LYS A 79 18.17 13.78 6.30
CA LYS A 79 17.07 14.40 5.53
C LYS A 79 15.79 13.56 5.53
N ILE A 80 15.93 12.24 5.59
CA ILE A 80 14.80 11.32 5.76
C ILE A 80 14.26 11.41 7.21
N ALA A 81 15.16 11.49 8.20
CA ALA A 81 14.78 11.70 9.59
C ALA A 81 14.07 13.04 9.81
N ALA A 82 14.53 14.12 9.18
CA ALA A 82 13.90 15.44 9.25
C ALA A 82 12.49 15.48 8.65
N GLN A 83 12.18 14.59 7.69
CA GLN A 83 10.85 14.46 7.10
C GLN A 83 9.90 13.57 7.94
N THR A 84 10.41 12.86 8.94
CA THR A 84 9.63 11.91 9.75
C THR A 84 8.45 12.56 10.49
N PRO A 85 8.55 13.74 11.11
CA PRO A 85 7.40 14.39 11.73
C PRO A 85 6.28 14.68 10.71
N GLY A 86 6.65 15.11 9.50
CA GLY A 86 5.71 15.36 8.41
C GLY A 86 4.99 14.08 7.94
N LEU A 87 5.70 12.95 7.94
CA LEU A 87 5.13 11.63 7.63
C LEU A 87 4.12 11.20 8.70
N ILE A 88 4.43 11.41 9.99
CA ILE A 88 3.50 11.08 11.09
C ILE A 88 2.21 11.91 10.98
N LEU A 89 2.32 13.22 10.72
CA LEU A 89 1.16 14.07 10.51
C LEU A 89 0.32 13.59 9.32
N SER A 90 0.97 13.22 8.21
CA SER A 90 0.30 12.65 7.04
C SER A 90 -0.47 11.36 7.36
N ILE A 91 0.08 10.49 8.21
CA ILE A 91 -0.59 9.25 8.64
C ILE A 91 -1.83 9.57 9.48
N ILE A 92 -1.76 10.59 10.34
CA ILE A 92 -2.91 11.02 11.16
C ILE A 92 -4.02 11.61 10.28
N GLU A 93 -3.66 12.39 9.25
CA GLU A 93 -4.60 12.93 8.27
C GLU A 93 -5.27 11.80 7.46
N GLU A 94 -4.48 10.84 6.98
CA GLU A 94 -4.99 9.61 6.33
C GLU A 94 -5.97 8.85 7.23
N GLN A 95 -5.67 8.72 8.53
CA GLN A 95 -6.53 8.01 9.46
C GLN A 95 -7.88 8.71 9.64
N LYS A 96 -7.89 10.04 9.78
CA LYS A 96 -9.12 10.84 9.88
C LYS A 96 -9.94 10.73 8.59
N TRP A 97 -9.28 10.85 7.45
CA TRP A 97 -9.92 10.70 6.14
C TRP A 97 -10.52 9.30 5.97
N THR A 98 -9.78 8.26 6.35
CA THR A 98 -10.23 6.86 6.25
C THR A 98 -11.45 6.59 7.11
N ALA A 99 -11.45 7.06 8.37
CA ALA A 99 -12.61 6.90 9.26
C ALA A 99 -13.88 7.55 8.69
N LYS A 100 -13.75 8.76 8.13
CA LYS A 100 -14.86 9.42 7.45
C LYS A 100 -15.31 8.64 6.20
N HIS A 101 -14.36 8.22 5.37
CA HIS A 101 -14.63 7.49 4.13
C HIS A 101 -15.34 6.15 4.40
N VAL A 102 -14.88 5.40 5.40
CA VAL A 102 -15.49 4.14 5.82
C VAL A 102 -16.96 4.33 6.21
N LYS A 103 -17.26 5.38 6.98
CA LYS A 103 -18.62 5.70 7.40
C LYS A 103 -19.50 6.13 6.22
N ASP A 104 -19.03 7.08 5.42
CA ASP A 104 -19.82 7.70 4.35
C ASP A 104 -20.12 6.75 3.19
N ARG A 105 -19.26 5.74 2.99
CA ARG A 105 -19.31 4.82 1.85
C ARG A 105 -19.65 3.39 2.25
N GLU A 106 -19.84 3.13 3.55
CA GLU A 106 -20.13 1.79 4.08
C GLU A 106 -19.06 0.76 3.69
N VAL A 107 -17.79 1.15 3.78
CA VAL A 107 -16.67 0.30 3.39
C VAL A 107 -16.55 -0.89 4.33
N THR A 108 -16.49 -2.09 3.76
CA THR A 108 -16.45 -3.36 4.51
C THR A 108 -15.08 -4.04 4.51
N ARG A 109 -14.17 -3.58 3.65
CA ARG A 109 -12.80 -4.10 3.49
C ARG A 109 -11.85 -2.95 3.15
N ILE A 110 -10.62 -3.02 3.65
CA ILE A 110 -9.58 -2.05 3.33
C ILE A 110 -8.33 -2.79 2.86
N PHE A 111 -7.74 -2.32 1.77
CA PHE A 111 -6.43 -2.72 1.30
C PHE A 111 -5.55 -1.50 1.13
N SER A 112 -4.36 -1.53 1.73
CA SER A 112 -3.48 -0.38 1.81
C SER A 112 -2.11 -0.74 1.27
N ASP A 113 -1.79 -0.27 0.06
CA ASP A 113 -0.43 -0.35 -0.48
C ASP A 113 0.42 0.75 0.16
N ASN A 114 1.19 0.36 1.18
CA ASN A 114 2.15 1.19 1.88
C ASN A 114 1.56 2.51 2.44
N CYS A 115 0.25 2.55 2.68
CA CYS A 115 -0.49 3.68 3.26
C CYS A 115 -0.90 3.37 4.70
N TYR A 116 -0.01 3.68 5.66
CA TYR A 116 -0.17 3.24 7.05
C TYR A 116 -1.28 3.95 7.83
N GLY A 117 -1.78 5.10 7.36
CA GLY A 117 -2.94 5.75 7.95
C GLY A 117 -4.27 5.22 7.41
N VAL A 118 -4.26 4.43 6.34
CA VAL A 118 -5.48 3.87 5.75
C VAL A 118 -5.79 2.52 6.37
N PHE A 119 -6.41 2.56 7.54
CA PHE A 119 -6.97 1.39 8.22
C PHE A 119 -8.15 1.81 9.07
N HIS A 120 -8.97 0.85 9.49
CA HIS A 120 -10.04 1.10 10.46
C HIS A 120 -10.11 -0.05 11.48
N PRO A 121 -10.26 0.23 12.79
CA PRO A 121 -10.27 -0.81 13.83
C PRO A 121 -11.35 -1.88 13.62
N ASP A 122 -12.54 -1.47 13.16
CA ASP A 122 -13.69 -2.35 12.99
C ASP A 122 -13.84 -2.94 11.57
N VAL A 123 -12.94 -2.56 10.65
CA VAL A 123 -12.98 -3.05 9.25
C VAL A 123 -11.72 -3.85 8.98
N ARG A 124 -11.87 -5.06 8.44
CA ARG A 124 -10.72 -5.89 8.05
C ARG A 124 -9.84 -5.09 7.08
N SER A 125 -8.61 -4.83 7.53
CA SER A 125 -7.65 -3.96 6.88
C SER A 125 -6.36 -4.73 6.59
N ILE A 126 -5.95 -4.76 5.33
CA ILE A 126 -4.73 -5.44 4.86
C ILE A 126 -3.68 -4.40 4.51
N LEU A 127 -2.47 -4.51 5.06
CA LEU A 127 -1.34 -3.68 4.65
C LEU A 127 -0.47 -4.47 3.68
N MET A 128 -0.20 -3.92 2.50
CA MET A 128 0.83 -4.44 1.60
C MET A 128 2.10 -3.60 1.71
N THR A 129 3.24 -4.23 2.02
CA THR A 129 4.54 -3.54 2.09
C THR A 129 5.73 -4.49 1.88
N HIS A 130 6.81 -3.97 1.30
CA HIS A 130 8.12 -4.65 1.30
C HIS A 130 8.98 -4.27 2.51
N ILE A 131 8.59 -3.22 3.24
CA ILE A 131 9.41 -2.63 4.29
C ILE A 131 9.09 -3.36 5.60
N LEU A 132 9.76 -4.49 5.85
CA LEU A 132 9.72 -5.18 7.16
C LEU A 132 10.90 -4.78 8.06
N ARG A 133 11.90 -4.10 7.47
CA ARG A 133 13.04 -3.52 8.14
C ARG A 133 13.41 -2.19 7.48
N LEU A 134 13.39 -1.10 8.25
CA LEU A 134 13.78 0.22 7.77
C LEU A 134 15.30 0.32 7.60
N PRO A 135 15.80 0.93 6.49
CA PRO A 135 17.23 1.12 6.25
C PRO A 135 17.77 2.29 7.08
N VAL A 136 17.79 2.15 8.41
CA VAL A 136 18.28 3.18 9.35
C VAL A 136 19.64 2.82 9.97
N ALA A 137 20.33 3.85 10.49
CA ALA A 137 21.57 3.69 11.25
C ALA A 137 21.40 2.64 12.37
N LYS A 138 22.46 1.85 12.63
CA LYS A 138 22.41 0.68 13.55
C LYS A 138 21.80 1.02 14.92
N ILE A 139 22.14 2.17 15.47
CA ILE A 139 21.66 2.65 16.78
C ILE A 139 20.14 2.91 16.82
N LEU A 140 19.54 3.28 15.68
CA LEU A 140 18.09 3.56 15.57
C LEU A 140 17.26 2.34 15.21
N ARG A 141 17.89 1.21 14.85
CA ARG A 141 17.18 0.00 14.38
C ARG A 141 16.16 -0.54 15.39
N PRO A 142 16.44 -0.63 16.71
CA PRO A 142 15.46 -1.14 17.68
C PRO A 142 14.19 -0.27 17.71
N PHE A 143 14.37 1.05 17.79
CA PHE A 143 13.26 2.01 17.79
C PHE A 143 12.45 1.94 16.49
N ALA A 144 13.14 1.93 15.34
CA ALA A 144 12.49 1.79 14.03
C ALA A 144 11.69 0.49 13.91
N GLN A 145 12.21 -0.63 14.44
CA GLN A 145 11.51 -1.91 14.44
C GLN A 145 10.26 -1.90 15.32
N ILE A 146 10.34 -1.28 16.50
CA ILE A 146 9.20 -1.12 17.42
C ILE A 146 8.10 -0.29 16.75
N SER A 147 8.47 0.85 16.17
CA SER A 147 7.52 1.73 15.48
C SER A 147 6.85 1.03 14.30
N LEU A 148 7.61 0.29 13.49
CA LEU A 148 7.07 -0.46 12.36
C LEU A 148 6.10 -1.57 12.80
N ARG A 149 6.45 -2.32 13.86
CA ARG A 149 5.56 -3.33 14.47
C ARG A 149 4.28 -2.69 15.02
N PHE A 150 4.40 -1.56 15.68
CA PHE A 150 3.26 -0.82 16.21
C PHE A 150 2.32 -0.35 15.09
N MET A 151 2.87 0.18 13.99
CA MET A 151 2.08 0.62 12.84
C MET A 151 1.44 -0.56 12.11
N ALA A 152 2.19 -1.62 11.82
CA ALA A 152 1.68 -2.83 11.16
C ALA A 152 0.65 -3.58 12.03
N GLY A 153 0.79 -3.55 13.36
CA GLY A 153 -0.13 -4.17 14.31
C GLY A 153 -1.55 -3.58 14.34
N ARG A 154 -1.78 -2.46 13.64
CA ARG A 154 -3.12 -1.87 13.45
C ARG A 154 -3.92 -2.56 12.34
N PHE A 155 -3.24 -3.34 11.50
CA PHE A 155 -3.84 -4.05 10.38
C PHE A 155 -4.19 -5.48 10.80
N SER A 156 -5.18 -6.06 10.12
CA SER A 156 -5.60 -7.45 10.36
C SER A 156 -4.54 -8.46 9.88
N GLU A 157 -3.81 -8.10 8.82
CA GLU A 157 -2.74 -8.89 8.22
C GLU A 157 -1.83 -8.00 7.37
N VAL A 158 -0.63 -8.51 7.11
CA VAL A 158 0.39 -7.85 6.28
C VAL A 158 0.71 -8.75 5.10
N TRP A 159 0.61 -8.22 3.89
CA TRP A 159 1.01 -8.87 2.65
C TRP A 159 2.34 -8.33 2.18
N VAL A 160 3.23 -9.24 1.79
CA VAL A 160 4.54 -8.92 1.24
C VAL A 160 4.53 -9.35 -0.22
N PRO A 161 4.58 -8.41 -1.18
CA PRO A 161 4.53 -8.73 -2.61
C PRO A 161 5.92 -9.18 -3.11
N ASP A 162 6.41 -10.24 -2.48
CA ASP A 162 7.64 -10.94 -2.79
C ASP A 162 7.44 -12.42 -2.46
N VAL A 163 8.40 -13.26 -2.84
CA VAL A 163 8.49 -14.62 -2.34
C VAL A 163 9.06 -14.63 -0.91
N SER A 164 8.82 -15.72 -0.18
CA SER A 164 9.41 -15.90 1.15
C SER A 164 10.94 -15.76 1.12
N PRO A 165 11.58 -15.29 2.22
CA PRO A 165 13.00 -14.97 2.23
C PRO A 165 13.87 -16.15 1.77
N GLY A 166 14.75 -15.89 0.80
CA GLY A 166 15.58 -16.90 0.15
C GLY A 166 16.17 -16.38 -1.17
N PRO A 167 16.87 -17.23 -1.94
CA PRO A 167 17.60 -16.81 -3.15
C PRO A 167 16.74 -16.18 -4.25
N LYS A 168 15.43 -16.42 -4.23
CA LYS A 168 14.45 -15.89 -5.20
C LYS A 168 13.81 -14.57 -4.75
N SER A 169 14.03 -14.13 -3.51
CA SER A 169 13.46 -12.87 -2.99
C SER A 169 14.17 -11.68 -3.62
N ILE A 170 13.37 -10.75 -4.12
CA ILE A 170 13.89 -9.54 -4.79
C ILE A 170 14.13 -8.42 -3.76
N SER A 171 13.41 -8.44 -2.63
CA SER A 171 13.45 -7.38 -1.61
C SER A 171 14.66 -7.45 -0.67
N GLY A 172 15.39 -8.57 -0.67
CA GLY A 172 16.61 -8.77 0.13
C GLY A 172 16.41 -8.52 1.62
N GLU A 173 17.24 -7.66 2.23
CA GLU A 173 17.17 -7.40 3.68
C GLU A 173 15.87 -6.71 4.14
N LEU A 174 15.10 -6.09 3.22
CA LEU A 174 13.87 -5.38 3.59
C LEU A 174 12.79 -6.32 4.12
N THR A 175 12.79 -7.59 3.70
CA THR A 175 11.83 -8.63 4.12
C THR A 175 12.42 -9.59 5.17
N SER A 176 13.59 -9.27 5.74
CA SER A 176 14.34 -10.14 6.67
C SER A 176 13.78 -10.20 8.10
N LYS A 177 12.69 -9.50 8.39
CA LYS A 177 12.12 -9.39 9.75
C LYS A 177 10.63 -9.62 9.75
N GLU A 178 10.13 -10.11 10.87
CA GLU A 178 8.69 -10.19 11.14
C GLU A 178 8.23 -8.94 11.89
N ILE A 179 7.21 -8.28 11.31
CA ILE A 179 6.55 -7.09 11.88
C ILE A 179 5.12 -7.36 12.32
N HIS A 180 4.53 -8.47 11.89
CA HIS A 180 3.14 -8.83 12.16
C HIS A 180 2.97 -10.35 12.17
N ARG A 181 2.17 -10.88 13.10
CA ARG A 181 1.98 -12.34 13.27
C ARG A 181 1.30 -13.01 12.08
N LYS A 182 0.42 -12.26 11.39
CA LYS A 182 -0.24 -12.71 10.15
C LYS A 182 0.43 -12.02 8.97
N THR A 183 1.67 -12.39 8.69
CA THR A 183 2.39 -11.94 7.49
C THR A 183 2.34 -13.03 6.43
N THR A 184 1.89 -12.66 5.23
CA THR A 184 1.78 -13.56 4.08
C THR A 184 2.62 -13.03 2.93
N PHE A 185 3.45 -13.90 2.35
CA PHE A 185 4.17 -13.60 1.11
C PHE A 185 3.27 -13.99 -0.06
N VAL A 186 2.83 -13.00 -0.84
CA VAL A 186 1.84 -13.19 -1.92
C VAL A 186 2.50 -13.45 -3.29
N GLY A 187 3.82 -13.61 -3.30
CA GLY A 187 4.59 -13.72 -4.52
C GLY A 187 4.83 -12.37 -5.18
N ILE A 188 5.52 -12.40 -6.33
CA ILE A 188 5.83 -11.19 -7.09
C ILE A 188 4.56 -10.76 -7.83
N LEU A 189 4.02 -9.60 -7.46
CA LEU A 189 2.88 -9.01 -8.16
C LEU A 189 3.39 -8.28 -9.40
N SER A 190 3.02 -8.81 -10.57
CA SER A 190 3.34 -8.23 -11.88
C SER A 190 2.04 -8.01 -12.65
N ARG A 191 1.95 -6.88 -13.37
CA ARG A 191 0.89 -6.65 -14.35
C ARG A 191 1.09 -7.41 -15.66
N PHE A 192 2.30 -7.93 -15.89
CA PHE A 192 2.64 -8.71 -17.06
C PHE A 192 2.41 -10.18 -16.76
N ASP A 193 1.69 -10.84 -17.66
CA ASP A 193 1.51 -12.28 -17.61
C ASP A 193 2.85 -12.96 -17.92
N ILE A 194 3.23 -13.94 -17.11
CA ILE A 194 4.49 -14.68 -17.31
C ILE A 194 4.44 -15.46 -18.64
N ASN A 195 3.24 -15.77 -19.13
CA ASN A 195 3.02 -16.48 -20.38
C ASN A 195 3.34 -15.66 -21.65
N ASP A 196 3.42 -14.32 -21.55
CA ASP A 196 3.78 -13.45 -22.69
C ASP A 196 5.29 -13.43 -22.96
N ALA A 197 6.13 -13.90 -22.03
CA ALA A 197 7.58 -13.98 -22.21
C ALA A 197 8.04 -15.20 -23.03
N THR A 198 7.11 -16.05 -23.46
CA THR A 198 7.36 -17.27 -24.24
C THR A 198 6.68 -17.30 -25.61
N LYS A 199 6.15 -16.15 -26.08
CA LYS A 199 5.70 -15.97 -27.46
C LYS A 199 6.72 -15.24 -28.31
#